data_AF-A0A7S1RWN8-F1
#
_entry.id   AF-A0A7S1RWN8-F1
#
_cell.length_a   1.000
_cell.length_b   1.000
_cell.length_c   1.000
_cell.angle_alpha   90.00
_cell.angle_beta   90.00
_cell.angle_gamma   90.00
#
_symmetry.space_group_name_H-M   'P 1'
#
loop_
_entity.id
_entity.type
_entity.pdbx_description
1 polymer ?
#
loop_
_entity_poly.entity_id
_entity_poly.type
_entity_poly.pdbx_seq_one_letter_code
_entity_poly.pdbx_strand_id
1 'polypeptide(L)'
;GSESGGGAWPEVRGHDRSLTEGSGIWREFCLLGLGDDAEARARKHCPFTYRSLLEVEAVRSHRDLRGKEETALFSRLTPGTHLKAHCGPTNTHLTCHLGLRIPPGCRIRAGDGIRPWEEGRCIIFDDSFE
;
A
#
# COMPACT_ATOMS: atom_id res chain seq x y z
N GLY A 1 -30.37 5.15 4.25
CA GLY A 1 -29.88 5.83 5.47
C GLY A 1 -28.51 6.38 5.15
N SER A 2 -28.35 7.69 5.24
CA SER A 2 -27.16 8.45 4.87
C SER A 2 -25.96 8.13 5.77
N GLU A 3 -24.85 7.66 5.18
CA GLU A 3 -23.53 7.70 5.81
C GLU A 3 -23.00 9.13 5.78
N SER A 4 -23.31 9.89 6.82
CA SER A 4 -22.70 11.19 7.11
C SER A 4 -21.88 11.07 8.39
N GLY A 5 -20.59 10.74 8.27
CA GLY A 5 -19.69 10.66 9.42
C GLY A 5 -18.34 10.01 9.11
N GLY A 6 -17.47 10.71 8.37
CA GLY A 6 -16.08 10.32 8.19
C GLY A 6 -15.36 11.33 7.32
N GLY A 7 -14.37 12.04 7.87
CA GLY A 7 -13.58 13.01 7.12
C GLY A 7 -13.10 12.39 5.80
N ALA A 8 -13.30 13.11 4.70
CA ALA A 8 -13.02 12.62 3.37
C ALA A 8 -11.60 12.03 3.30
N TRP A 9 -11.50 10.77 2.88
CA TRP A 9 -10.23 10.19 2.47
C TRP A 9 -9.60 11.15 1.45
N PRO A 10 -8.38 11.66 1.67
CA PRO A 10 -7.78 12.64 0.78
C PRO A 10 -7.66 12.08 -0.62
N GLU A 11 -7.53 12.96 -1.61
CA GLU A 11 -7.39 12.54 -3.00
C GLU A 11 -6.26 11.51 -3.14
N VAL A 12 -6.66 10.31 -3.54
CA VAL A 12 -5.84 9.11 -3.60
C VAL A 12 -5.24 9.06 -5.01
N ARG A 13 -3.93 8.83 -5.12
CA ARG A 13 -3.33 8.52 -6.41
C ARG A 13 -3.82 7.14 -6.83
N GLY A 14 -4.47 7.08 -7.98
CA GLY A 14 -4.69 5.81 -8.66
C GLY A 14 -3.40 5.48 -9.39
N HIS A 15 -2.73 4.39 -9.02
CA HIS A 15 -1.57 3.95 -9.77
C HIS A 15 -1.95 3.42 -11.16
N ASP A 16 -3.25 3.26 -11.45
CA ASP A 16 -3.58 2.12 -12.29
C ASP A 16 -4.92 2.14 -13.03
N ARG A 17 -4.82 2.34 -14.35
CA ARG A 17 -5.80 1.76 -15.30
C ARG A 17 -5.21 0.59 -16.10
N SER A 18 -3.89 0.34 -16.05
CA SER A 18 -3.21 -0.59 -16.96
C SER A 18 -3.05 -1.99 -16.40
N LEU A 19 -2.81 -2.12 -15.09
CA LEU A 19 -2.62 -3.38 -14.36
C LEU A 19 -3.90 -3.86 -13.70
N THR A 20 -4.88 -2.99 -13.46
CA THR A 20 -6.17 -3.39 -12.89
C THR A 20 -7.10 -3.91 -13.99
N GLU A 21 -7.60 -5.12 -13.78
CA GLU A 21 -8.66 -5.77 -14.53
C GLU A 21 -9.92 -5.94 -13.67
N GLY A 22 -11.04 -6.16 -14.36
CA GLY A 22 -12.35 -6.33 -13.71
C GLY A 22 -13.06 -5.00 -13.46
N SER A 23 -14.07 -5.03 -12.59
CA SER A 23 -14.93 -3.88 -12.27
C SER A 23 -14.50 -3.11 -11.03
N GLY A 24 -13.51 -3.63 -10.30
CA GLY A 24 -13.03 -3.01 -9.07
C GLY A 24 -12.07 -1.84 -9.31
N ILE A 25 -11.71 -1.16 -8.22
CA ILE A 25 -10.90 0.04 -8.22
C ILE A 25 -9.74 -0.15 -7.23
N TRP A 26 -8.53 0.14 -7.68
CA TRP A 26 -7.35 0.22 -6.82
C TRP A 26 -6.99 1.69 -6.52
N ARG A 27 -6.66 1.97 -5.26
CA ARG A 27 -6.43 3.30 -4.70
C ARG A 27 -5.31 3.25 -3.66
N GLU A 28 -4.37 4.19 -3.74
CA GLU A 28 -3.26 4.32 -2.79
C GLU A 28 -3.19 5.68 -2.08
N PHE A 29 -2.88 5.64 -0.80
CA PHE A 29 -2.57 6.83 -0.01
C PHE A 29 -1.14 6.74 0.51
N CYS A 30 -0.24 7.49 -0.13
CA CYS A 30 1.16 7.59 0.29
C CYS A 30 1.27 8.12 1.73
N LEU A 31 2.02 7.39 2.55
CA LEU A 31 2.34 7.72 3.95
C LEU A 31 3.76 8.26 4.11
N LEU A 32 4.72 7.71 3.36
CA LEU A 32 6.14 8.10 3.37
C LEU A 32 6.73 8.01 1.96
N GLY A 33 7.61 8.96 1.61
CA GLY A 33 8.19 9.09 0.28
C GLY A 33 7.37 9.98 -0.66
N LEU A 34 7.66 9.91 -1.97
CA LEU A 34 7.06 10.74 -3.02
C LEU A 34 7.19 12.27 -2.81
N GLY A 35 8.11 12.71 -1.95
CA GLY A 35 8.39 14.13 -1.66
C GLY A 35 7.55 14.75 -0.54
N ASP A 36 7.89 16.00 -0.19
CA ASP A 36 7.44 16.67 1.03
C ASP A 36 5.92 16.87 1.11
N ASP A 37 5.26 17.12 -0.02
CA ASP A 37 3.81 17.34 -0.07
C ASP A 37 3.02 16.08 0.31
N ALA A 38 3.48 14.91 -0.13
CA ALA A 38 2.84 13.64 0.20
C ALA A 38 2.98 13.34 1.70
N GLU A 39 4.17 13.54 2.26
CA GLU A 39 4.42 13.37 3.69
C GLU A 39 3.74 14.42 4.56
N ALA A 40 3.60 15.67 4.09
CA ALA A 40 2.82 16.69 4.79
C ALA A 40 1.34 16.28 4.89
N ARG A 41 0.76 15.74 3.82
CA ARG A 41 -0.60 15.18 3.83
C ARG A 41 -0.71 13.99 4.77
N ALA A 42 0.24 13.07 4.77
CA ALA A 42 0.27 11.93 5.68
C ALA A 42 0.37 12.36 7.15
N ARG A 43 1.26 13.31 7.49
CA ARG A 43 1.38 13.89 8.83
C ARG A 43 0.07 14.53 9.31
N LYS A 44 -0.65 15.21 8.42
CA LYS A 44 -1.93 15.85 8.75
C LYS A 44 -3.05 14.86 9.00
N HIS A 45 -3.21 13.85 8.13
CA HIS A 45 -4.37 12.95 8.14
C HIS A 45 -4.15 11.65 8.92
N CYS A 46 -2.90 11.21 9.05
CA CYS A 46 -2.52 9.96 9.71
C CYS A 46 -1.31 10.16 10.66
N PRO A 47 -1.36 11.12 11.61
CA PRO A 47 -0.19 11.53 12.41
C PRO A 47 0.40 10.40 13.27
N PHE A 48 -0.43 9.47 13.74
CA PHE A 48 0.05 8.33 14.52
C PHE A 48 0.78 7.32 13.65
N THR A 49 0.16 6.90 12.55
CA THR A 49 0.77 5.97 11.58
C THR A 49 2.07 6.53 11.01
N TYR A 50 2.09 7.81 10.61
CA TYR A 50 3.30 8.46 10.11
C TYR A 50 4.46 8.37 11.11
N ARG A 51 4.20 8.67 12.39
CA ARG A 51 5.24 8.58 13.44
C ARG A 51 5.68 7.15 13.70
N SER A 52 4.74 6.21 13.83
CA SER A 52 5.08 4.80 14.06
C SER A 52 5.91 4.20 12.93
N LEU A 53 5.67 4.59 11.68
CA LEU A 53 6.50 4.15 10.55
C LEU A 53 7.94 4.64 10.67
N LEU A 54 8.15 5.89 11.13
CA LEU A 54 9.49 6.45 11.33
C LEU A 54 10.25 5.83 12.51
N GLU A 55 9.57 5.14 13.43
CA GLU A 55 10.21 4.40 14.53
C GLU A 55 10.82 3.07 14.04
N VAL A 56 10.36 2.53 12.91
CA VAL A 56 10.90 1.30 12.32
C VAL A 56 12.14 1.63 11.49
N GLU A 57 13.32 1.18 11.96
CA GLU A 57 14.60 1.45 11.31
C GLU A 57 14.62 1.11 9.81
N ALA A 58 14.12 -0.07 9.43
CA ALA A 58 14.11 -0.50 8.03
C ALA A 58 13.30 0.46 7.14
N VAL A 59 12.17 0.98 7.63
CA VAL A 59 11.32 1.93 6.90
C VAL A 59 12.00 3.29 6.81
N ARG A 60 12.56 3.79 7.92
CA ARG A 60 13.30 5.06 7.94
C ARG A 60 14.52 5.03 7.03
N SER A 61 15.34 3.98 7.12
CA SER A 61 16.51 3.78 6.27
C SER A 61 16.13 3.70 4.78
N HIS A 62 15.05 3.00 4.42
CA HIS A 62 14.57 2.96 3.04
C HIS A 62 14.16 4.36 2.55
N ARG A 63 13.38 5.09 3.34
CA ARG A 63 12.96 6.47 3.04
C ARG A 63 14.16 7.40 2.85
N ASP A 64 15.18 7.32 3.71
CA ASP A 64 16.32 8.23 3.64
C ASP A 64 17.19 7.98 2.39
N LEU A 65 17.26 6.73 1.93
CA LEU A 65 17.96 6.34 0.70
C LEU A 65 17.13 6.61 -0.57
N ARG A 66 15.81 6.45 -0.50
CA ARG A 66 14.90 6.41 -1.66
C ARG A 66 13.68 7.30 -1.52
N GLY A 67 13.77 8.41 -0.80
CA GLY A 67 12.60 9.25 -0.43
C GLY A 67 11.83 9.91 -1.60
N LYS A 68 12.35 9.80 -2.83
CA LYS A 68 11.62 10.17 -4.05
C LYS A 68 10.67 9.07 -4.53
N GLU A 69 10.92 7.82 -4.15
CA GLU A 69 10.06 6.67 -4.37
C GLU A 69 9.05 6.56 -3.23
N GLU A 70 8.01 5.76 -3.43
CA GLU A 70 7.05 5.46 -2.36
C GLU A 70 7.63 4.42 -1.41
N THR A 71 7.69 4.75 -0.12
CA THR A 71 8.26 3.85 0.90
C THR A 71 7.17 3.12 1.69
N ALA A 72 6.07 3.81 1.99
CA ALA A 72 4.93 3.23 2.69
C ALA A 72 3.64 3.91 2.24
N LEU A 73 2.56 3.13 2.13
CA LEU A 73 1.26 3.59 1.68
C LEU A 73 0.13 2.77 2.32
N PHE A 74 -1.09 3.31 2.30
CA PHE A 74 -2.30 2.50 2.42
C PHE A 74 -2.78 2.08 1.03
N SER A 75 -2.93 0.78 0.81
CA SER A 75 -3.43 0.20 -0.44
C SER A 75 -4.87 -0.26 -0.24
N ARG A 76 -5.79 0.19 -1.09
CA ARG A 76 -7.20 -0.18 -1.02
C ARG A 76 -7.70 -0.66 -2.37
N LEU A 77 -8.16 -1.91 -2.39
CA LEU A 77 -8.78 -2.54 -3.54
C LEU A 77 -10.25 -2.83 -3.21
N THR A 78 -11.17 -2.52 -4.11
CA THR A 78 -12.60 -2.84 -3.94
C THR A 78 -12.91 -4.24 -4.50
N PRO A 79 -14.05 -4.85 -4.13
CA PRO A 79 -14.49 -6.10 -4.76
C PRO A 79 -14.48 -6.01 -6.30
N GLY A 80 -14.10 -7.11 -6.95
CA GLY A 80 -14.00 -7.19 -8.41
C GLY A 80 -12.68 -6.67 -9.00
N THR A 81 -11.70 -6.27 -8.18
CA THR A 81 -10.35 -5.93 -8.65
C THR A 81 -9.52 -7.20 -8.84
N HIS A 82 -8.92 -7.35 -10.02
CA HIS A 82 -7.83 -8.28 -10.29
C HIS A 82 -6.61 -7.48 -10.75
N LEU A 83 -5.46 -7.65 -10.10
CA LEU A 83 -4.22 -7.06 -10.59
C LEU A 83 -3.57 -8.06 -11.55
N LYS A 84 -3.23 -7.61 -12.76
CA LYS A 84 -2.42 -8.36 -13.72
C LYS A 84 -1.10 -8.76 -13.06
N ALA A 85 -0.57 -9.89 -13.49
CA ALA A 85 0.75 -10.33 -13.07
C ALA A 85 1.80 -9.27 -13.50
N HIS A 86 2.65 -8.85 -12.56
CA HIS A 86 3.66 -7.82 -12.77
C HIS A 86 4.79 -7.98 -11.75
N CYS A 87 5.92 -7.34 -12.05
CA CYS A 87 7.06 -7.24 -11.15
C CYS A 87 7.23 -5.79 -10.69
N GLY A 88 7.68 -5.62 -9.46
CA GLY A 88 8.26 -4.38 -8.97
C GLY A 88 9.53 -4.01 -9.73
N PRO A 89 9.97 -2.74 -9.64
CA PRO A 89 11.04 -2.21 -10.48
C PRO A 89 12.45 -2.66 -10.05
N THR A 90 12.61 -3.24 -8.86
CA THR A 90 13.92 -3.56 -8.28
C THR A 90 13.82 -4.70 -7.26
N ASN A 91 14.91 -5.45 -7.08
CA ASN A 91 15.07 -6.50 -6.06
C ASN A 91 15.90 -6.02 -4.85
N THR A 92 16.06 -4.70 -4.68
CA THR A 92 16.93 -4.13 -3.63
C THR A 92 16.23 -3.98 -2.27
N HIS A 93 14.94 -4.27 -2.19
CA HIS A 93 14.15 -4.27 -0.97
C HIS A 93 13.07 -5.36 -1.04
N LEU A 94 12.45 -5.63 0.10
CA LEU A 94 11.28 -6.51 0.20
C LEU A 94 10.03 -5.67 0.48
N THR A 95 8.90 -6.14 -0.02
CA THR A 95 7.59 -5.53 0.22
C THR A 95 6.92 -6.21 1.41
N CYS A 96 6.42 -5.39 2.33
CA CYS A 96 5.68 -5.85 3.52
C CYS A 96 4.24 -5.35 3.47
N HIS A 97 3.27 -6.27 3.45
CA HIS A 97 1.85 -5.97 3.52
C HIS A 97 1.28 -6.34 4.88
N LEU A 98 0.84 -5.33 5.65
CA LEU A 98 0.06 -5.52 6.87
C LEU A 98 -1.45 -5.53 6.54
N GLY A 99 -2.14 -6.62 6.85
CA GLY A 99 -3.59 -6.69 6.68
C GLY A 99 -4.33 -5.79 7.67
N LEU A 100 -5.15 -4.86 7.18
CA LEU A 100 -5.92 -3.93 8.02
C LEU A 100 -7.42 -4.26 8.09
N ARG A 101 -8.06 -4.43 6.93
CA ARG A 101 -9.46 -4.84 6.78
C ARG A 101 -9.55 -5.77 5.59
N ILE A 102 -9.73 -7.06 5.83
CA ILE A 102 -9.57 -8.09 4.80
C ILE A 102 -10.87 -8.89 4.65
N PRO A 103 -11.67 -8.60 3.62
CA PRO A 103 -12.82 -9.43 3.26
C PRO A 103 -12.39 -10.86 2.85
N PRO A 104 -13.30 -11.84 2.92
CA PRO A 104 -13.01 -13.19 2.41
C PRO A 104 -12.70 -13.17 0.92
N GLY A 105 -11.80 -14.06 0.48
CA GLY A 105 -11.44 -14.23 -0.93
C GLY A 105 -10.31 -13.32 -1.42
N CYS A 106 -9.73 -12.47 -0.58
CA CYS A 106 -8.55 -11.67 -0.90
C CYS A 106 -7.26 -12.50 -0.76
N ARG A 107 -6.43 -12.56 -1.82
CA ARG A 107 -5.14 -13.26 -1.83
C ARG A 107 -4.14 -12.59 -2.75
N ILE A 108 -2.86 -12.83 -2.48
CA ILE A 108 -1.73 -12.46 -3.32
C ILE A 108 -1.00 -13.72 -3.81
N ARG A 109 -0.46 -13.65 -5.01
CA ARG A 109 0.54 -14.58 -5.53
C ARG A 109 1.85 -13.82 -5.72
N ALA A 110 2.96 -14.39 -5.28
CA ALA A 110 4.31 -13.90 -5.56
C ALA A 110 5.23 -15.12 -5.72
N GLY A 111 5.89 -15.23 -6.87
CA GLY A 111 6.51 -16.47 -7.32
C GLY A 111 5.50 -17.63 -7.35
N ASP A 112 5.92 -18.78 -6.82
CA ASP A 112 5.08 -19.98 -6.70
C ASP A 112 4.14 -19.96 -5.49
N GLY A 113 4.21 -18.92 -4.66
CA GLY A 113 3.48 -18.82 -3.39
C GLY A 113 2.17 -18.06 -3.52
N ILE A 114 1.04 -18.69 -3.17
CA ILE A 114 -0.24 -18.01 -2.96
C ILE A 114 -0.51 -17.90 -1.45
N ARG A 115 -0.87 -16.71 -0.98
CA ARG A 115 -1.20 -16.45 0.43
C ARG A 115 -2.44 -15.54 0.55
N PRO A 116 -3.39 -15.84 1.45
CA PRO A 116 -4.41 -14.88 1.84
C PRO A 116 -3.77 -13.81 2.74
N TRP A 117 -4.34 -12.60 2.73
CA TRP A 117 -4.07 -11.65 3.81
C TRP A 117 -4.89 -11.99 5.05
N GLU A 118 -4.36 -11.65 6.22
CA GLU A 118 -5.03 -11.78 7.51
C GLU A 118 -4.93 -10.44 8.26
N GLU A 119 -6.01 -10.02 8.91
CA GLU A 119 -6.01 -8.78 9.69
C GLU A 119 -5.00 -8.85 10.84
N GLY A 120 -4.19 -7.79 11.00
CA GLY A 120 -3.15 -7.70 12.02
C GLY A 120 -1.90 -8.55 11.75
N ARG A 121 -1.80 -9.20 10.58
CA ARG A 121 -0.63 -10.00 10.19
C ARG A 121 0.09 -9.40 8.98
N CYS A 122 1.41 -9.57 8.95
CA CYS A 122 2.23 -9.17 7.83
C CYS A 122 2.50 -10.35 6.88
N ILE A 123 2.46 -10.07 5.59
CA ILE A 123 3.10 -10.88 4.55
C ILE A 123 4.33 -10.09 4.09
N ILE A 124 5.47 -10.76 3.99
CA ILE A 124 6.71 -10.19 3.45
C ILE A 124 7.07 -11.01 2.21
N PHE A 125 7.33 -10.35 1.10
CA PHE A 125 7.69 -10.98 -0.17
C PHE A 125 8.61 -10.07 -0.99
N ASP A 126 9.33 -10.66 -1.94
CA ASP A 126 10.11 -9.93 -2.94
C ASP A 126 9.20 -9.69 -4.14
N ASP A 127 8.77 -8.45 -4.35
CA ASP A 127 7.87 -8.08 -5.44
C ASP A 127 8.59 -7.96 -6.79
N SER A 128 9.93 -8.13 -6.84
CA SER A 128 10.64 -8.30 -8.12
C SER A 128 10.32 -9.62 -8.83
N PHE A 129 9.64 -10.55 -8.14
CA PHE A 129 9.09 -11.78 -8.71
C PHE A 129 7.59 -11.63 -9.01
N GLU A 130 7.16 -12.20 -10.15
CA GLU A 130 5.75 -12.26 -10.57
C GLU A 130 4.92 -13.26 -9.75
#